data_AF-E3LSM0-F1
#
_entry.id   AF-E3LSM0-F1
#
_cell.length_a   1.000
_cell.length_b   1.000
_cell.length_c   1.000
_cell.angle_alpha   90.00
_cell.angle_beta   90.00
_cell.angle_gamma   90.00
#
_symmetry.space_group_name_H-M   'P 1'
#
loop_
_entity.id
_entity.type
_entity.pdbx_description
1 polymer ?
#
loop_
_entity_poly.entity_id
_entity_poly.type
_entity_poly.pdbx_seq_one_letter_code
_entity_poly.pdbx_strand_id
1 'polypeptide(L)'
;MKITVDCYCPLCELDKLPDNCTTIHGHIQMGLESTMPPFEIIEYKLQNVTTIFGCITIANSGFTTLSILSNLETIQYSQTGNSSTCSSYGNIITIAKNSLLRRLYFTSLKKVIVSKKSEYGIYLVDNPSLCLSENELEQFMETEKFYAPHIRICDPTRNYCRLDNFDFFDETNIPTGCQVLTDSLVLNGTKDINETDFQSRLNDIEQIMGSIIVFESDVVSLRFPNLWRIYNYQPDLPVIFLQDNPYLSDIELSNLSSIPYFGKYPDVLFAFSNPLLTQLSLDTCENLYKLGQITIGEIADSICDNRTSSALPNQDQSQNHTTATSSEFVVETGKGGSNSTTLSSVGKSGPPSNDTKDNLNYRVFKPTFSFLMFYLLKFVME
;
A
#
# COMPACT_ATOMS: atom_id res chain seq x y z
N MET A 1 15.18 5.19 -34.71
CA MET A 1 15.41 6.35 -33.82
C MET A 1 14.03 6.82 -33.38
N LYS A 2 13.62 6.58 -32.12
CA LYS A 2 12.35 7.13 -31.61
C LYS A 2 12.57 8.65 -31.49
N ILE A 3 11.79 9.45 -32.21
CA ILE A 3 11.82 10.90 -32.07
C ILE A 3 11.12 11.21 -30.75
N THR A 4 11.82 11.83 -29.81
CA THR A 4 11.25 12.28 -28.54
C THR A 4 10.74 13.71 -28.69
N VAL A 5 9.48 13.95 -28.37
CA VAL A 5 8.84 15.25 -28.34
C VAL A 5 8.42 15.52 -26.90
N ASP A 6 9.09 16.48 -26.27
CA ASP A 6 8.84 16.85 -24.88
C ASP A 6 7.80 17.97 -24.79
N CYS A 7 6.77 17.75 -23.98
CA CYS A 7 5.67 18.67 -23.78
C CYS A 7 5.58 19.09 -22.32
N TYR A 8 5.55 20.39 -22.06
CA TYR A 8 5.57 20.95 -20.72
C TYR A 8 4.20 21.50 -20.36
N CYS A 9 3.60 20.95 -19.31
CA CYS A 9 2.30 21.41 -18.79
C CYS A 9 2.21 21.15 -17.29
N PRO A 10 2.58 22.11 -16.41
CA PRO A 10 2.55 21.91 -14.96
C PRO A 10 1.22 21.32 -14.47
N LEU A 11 0.11 21.84 -14.99
CA LEU A 11 -1.21 21.23 -14.95
C LEU A 11 -1.73 21.16 -16.39
N CYS A 12 -1.96 19.95 -16.90
CA CYS A 12 -2.23 19.75 -18.32
C CYS A 12 -3.70 19.99 -18.67
N GLU A 13 -3.97 21.10 -19.34
CA GLU A 13 -5.17 21.26 -20.18
C GLU A 13 -4.97 20.44 -21.46
N LEU A 14 -5.58 19.25 -21.52
CA LEU A 14 -5.24 18.22 -22.51
C LEU A 14 -5.48 18.65 -23.96
N ASP A 15 -6.49 19.49 -24.22
CA ASP A 15 -6.77 20.05 -25.55
C ASP A 15 -5.69 21.04 -26.02
N LYS A 16 -5.00 21.70 -25.08
CA LYS A 16 -3.90 22.65 -25.34
C LYS A 16 -2.52 21.99 -25.40
N LEU A 17 -2.42 20.70 -25.11
CA LEU A 17 -1.15 19.97 -25.21
C LEU A 17 -0.63 20.04 -26.65
N PRO A 18 0.68 20.23 -26.90
CA PRO A 18 1.23 20.14 -28.25
C PRO A 18 0.92 18.78 -28.91
N ASP A 19 0.94 18.75 -30.24
CA ASP A 19 0.72 17.49 -30.97
C ASP A 19 1.97 16.59 -30.91
N ASN A 20 1.75 15.28 -30.99
CA ASN A 20 2.80 14.25 -31.05
C ASN A 20 3.73 14.19 -29.84
N CYS A 21 3.28 14.61 -28.66
CA CYS A 21 4.02 14.43 -27.42
C CYS A 21 4.36 12.95 -27.20
N THR A 22 5.63 12.67 -26.92
CA THR A 22 6.07 11.36 -26.42
C THR A 22 6.38 11.40 -24.94
N THR A 23 6.79 12.57 -24.46
CA THR A 23 7.11 12.84 -23.05
C THR A 23 6.27 14.00 -22.55
N ILE A 24 5.62 13.85 -21.41
CA ILE A 24 4.92 14.95 -20.73
C ILE A 24 5.64 15.30 -19.43
N HIS A 25 5.90 16.59 -19.23
CA HIS A 25 6.38 17.17 -17.98
C HIS A 25 5.25 17.93 -17.29
N GLY A 26 4.59 17.24 -16.36
CA GLY A 26 3.57 17.78 -15.48
C GLY A 26 2.39 16.83 -15.23
N HIS A 27 1.29 17.37 -14.72
CA HIS A 27 0.22 16.58 -14.11
C HIS A 27 -1.00 16.46 -15.03
N ILE A 28 -1.48 15.23 -15.22
CA ILE A 28 -2.68 14.94 -15.99
C ILE A 28 -3.85 14.76 -15.02
N GLN A 29 -4.93 15.50 -15.25
CA GLN A 29 -6.17 15.38 -14.49
C GLN A 29 -7.35 15.19 -15.45
N MET A 30 -8.18 14.19 -15.19
CA MET A 30 -9.35 13.87 -16.01
C MET A 30 -10.57 13.56 -15.13
N GLY A 31 -11.76 14.01 -15.56
CA GLY A 31 -13.05 13.79 -14.89
C GLY A 31 -13.32 14.62 -13.62
N LEU A 32 -12.37 15.47 -13.20
CA LEU A 32 -12.52 16.34 -12.02
C LEU A 32 -13.28 17.64 -12.30
N GLU A 33 -13.38 18.07 -13.57
CA GLU A 33 -14.00 19.34 -13.97
C GLU A 33 -15.19 19.15 -14.92
N SER A 34 -16.08 20.14 -14.96
CA SER A 34 -17.30 20.15 -15.78
C SER A 34 -17.05 20.26 -17.29
N THR A 35 -15.83 20.58 -17.72
CA THR A 35 -15.47 20.73 -19.15
C THR A 35 -14.25 19.89 -19.51
N MET A 36 -14.39 18.57 -19.42
CA MET A 36 -13.40 17.66 -20.00
C MET A 36 -13.47 17.73 -21.54
N PRO A 37 -12.34 17.78 -22.27
CA PRO A 37 -12.36 17.70 -23.73
C PRO A 37 -13.04 16.41 -24.21
N PRO A 38 -13.62 16.40 -25.42
CA PRO A 38 -14.10 15.18 -26.05
C PRO A 38 -13.05 14.07 -26.03
N PHE A 39 -13.49 12.82 -25.86
CA PHE A 39 -12.61 11.65 -25.72
C PHE A 39 -11.62 11.54 -26.89
N GLU A 40 -12.07 11.85 -28.11
CA GLU A 40 -11.27 11.78 -29.33
C GLU A 40 -10.10 12.77 -29.31
N ILE A 41 -10.29 13.94 -28.67
CA ILE A 41 -9.20 14.91 -28.50
C ILE A 41 -8.17 14.38 -27.50
N ILE A 42 -8.63 13.81 -26.38
CA ILE A 42 -7.75 13.24 -25.36
C ILE A 42 -6.94 12.07 -25.95
N GLU A 43 -7.60 11.17 -26.65
CA GLU A 43 -6.97 10.04 -27.32
C GLU A 43 -5.90 10.51 -28.30
N TYR A 44 -6.23 11.45 -29.19
CA TYR A 44 -5.27 12.00 -30.15
C TYR A 44 -4.03 12.64 -29.49
N LYS A 45 -4.23 13.34 -28.37
CA LYS A 45 -3.14 14.03 -27.65
C LYS A 45 -2.25 13.07 -26.87
N LEU A 46 -2.79 11.95 -26.38
CA LEU A 46 -2.06 10.99 -25.55
C LEU A 46 -1.57 9.75 -26.31
N GLN A 47 -2.02 9.51 -27.54
CA GLN A 47 -1.72 8.30 -28.31
C GLN A 47 -0.22 7.99 -28.46
N ASN A 48 0.68 8.99 -28.44
CA ASN A 48 2.12 8.78 -28.61
C ASN A 48 2.91 8.87 -27.30
N VAL A 49 2.24 9.17 -26.18
CA VAL A 49 2.88 9.40 -24.89
C VAL A 49 3.35 8.09 -24.30
N THR A 50 4.67 7.96 -24.11
CA THR A 50 5.30 6.81 -23.47
C THR A 50 5.84 7.13 -22.09
N THR A 51 6.11 8.40 -21.80
CA THR A 51 6.76 8.82 -20.56
C THR A 51 6.06 10.03 -19.95
N ILE A 52 5.80 9.96 -18.64
CA ILE A 52 5.26 11.09 -17.87
C ILE A 52 6.17 11.40 -16.68
N PHE A 53 6.60 12.66 -16.58
CA PHE A 53 7.26 13.25 -15.42
C PHE A 53 6.22 14.05 -14.63
N GLY A 54 5.51 13.37 -13.76
CA GLY A 54 4.34 13.89 -13.06
C GLY A 54 3.44 12.77 -12.57
N CYS A 55 2.15 13.04 -12.49
CA CYS A 55 1.15 12.12 -11.97
C CYS A 55 -0.13 12.20 -12.79
N ILE A 56 -0.95 11.18 -12.63
CA ILE A 56 -2.22 11.02 -13.32
C ILE A 56 -3.31 10.90 -12.26
N THR A 57 -4.34 11.73 -12.36
CA THR A 57 -5.56 11.61 -11.56
C THR A 57 -6.76 11.52 -12.49
N ILE A 58 -7.51 10.43 -12.41
CA ILE A 58 -8.72 10.17 -13.19
C ILE A 58 -9.83 9.85 -12.22
N ALA A 59 -10.75 10.79 -12.02
CA ALA A 59 -11.85 10.57 -11.10
C ALA A 59 -13.17 11.10 -11.62
N ASN A 60 -14.28 10.45 -11.25
CA ASN A 60 -15.64 10.83 -11.66
C ASN A 60 -15.80 10.99 -13.19
N SER A 61 -15.01 10.28 -13.99
CA SER A 61 -15.08 10.36 -15.45
C SER A 61 -16.18 9.47 -16.04
N GLY A 62 -16.59 9.79 -17.27
CA GLY A 62 -17.46 8.94 -18.08
C GLY A 62 -16.72 7.82 -18.83
N PHE A 63 -15.44 7.59 -18.56
CA PHE A 63 -14.65 6.61 -19.29
C PHE A 63 -15.08 5.18 -18.98
N THR A 64 -15.15 4.35 -20.02
CA THR A 64 -15.34 2.91 -19.90
C THR A 64 -14.02 2.14 -19.93
N THR A 65 -12.96 2.77 -20.44
CA THR A 65 -11.61 2.24 -20.61
C THR A 65 -10.58 3.35 -20.48
N LEU A 66 -9.36 3.03 -20.04
CA LEU A 66 -8.21 3.95 -20.06
C LEU A 66 -7.17 3.61 -21.15
N SER A 67 -7.62 2.97 -22.24
CA SER A 67 -6.78 2.68 -23.42
C SER A 67 -6.10 3.90 -24.03
N ILE A 68 -6.60 5.12 -23.76
CA ILE A 68 -5.92 6.38 -24.10
C ILE A 68 -4.49 6.48 -23.53
N LEU A 69 -4.15 5.65 -22.55
CA LEU A 69 -2.84 5.55 -21.91
C LEU A 69 -2.14 4.21 -22.19
N SER A 70 -2.58 3.43 -23.20
CA SER A 70 -2.04 2.09 -23.46
C SER A 70 -0.56 2.07 -23.85
N ASN A 71 -0.06 3.18 -24.37
CA ASN A 71 1.34 3.35 -24.77
C ASN A 71 2.24 3.89 -23.64
N LEU A 72 1.66 4.26 -22.50
CA LEU A 72 2.43 4.74 -21.36
C LEU A 72 3.35 3.61 -20.87
N GLU A 73 4.67 3.83 -20.94
CA GLU A 73 5.68 2.87 -20.54
C GLU A 73 6.27 3.19 -19.16
N THR A 74 6.40 4.48 -18.83
CA THR A 74 7.02 4.92 -17.58
C THR A 74 6.35 6.18 -17.07
N ILE A 75 6.07 6.20 -15.77
CA ILE A 75 5.71 7.42 -15.07
C ILE A 75 6.62 7.58 -13.87
N GLN A 76 7.03 8.82 -13.61
CA GLN A 76 7.85 9.14 -12.47
C GLN A 76 7.44 10.46 -11.86
N TYR A 77 7.41 10.49 -10.54
CA TYR A 77 7.17 11.70 -9.78
C TYR A 77 8.19 11.80 -8.66
N SER A 78 9.00 12.86 -8.70
CA SER A 78 9.87 13.24 -7.59
C SER A 78 9.26 14.47 -6.94
N GLN A 79 8.73 14.30 -5.73
CA GLN A 79 8.26 15.45 -4.95
C GLN A 79 9.47 16.27 -4.50
N THR A 80 9.68 17.43 -5.13
CA THR A 80 10.64 18.43 -4.67
C THR A 80 9.89 19.48 -3.83
N GLY A 81 10.19 19.56 -2.54
CA GLY A 81 9.56 20.50 -1.60
C GLY A 81 8.37 19.93 -0.80
N ASN A 82 7.54 20.84 -0.24
CA ASN A 82 6.48 20.53 0.74
C ASN A 82 5.06 20.48 0.16
N SER A 83 4.89 20.66 -1.15
CA SER A 83 3.58 20.67 -1.81
C SER A 83 3.49 19.50 -2.78
N SER A 84 2.52 18.59 -2.61
CA SER A 84 2.14 17.61 -3.63
C SER A 84 0.93 18.15 -4.40
N THR A 85 1.14 18.49 -5.66
CA THR A 85 0.07 18.79 -6.64
C THR A 85 -0.65 17.53 -7.14
N CYS A 86 -0.11 16.34 -6.85
CA CYS A 86 -0.62 15.06 -7.35
C CYS A 86 -1.79 14.49 -6.54
N SER A 87 -1.67 14.49 -5.22
CA SER A 87 -2.73 14.15 -4.28
C SER A 87 -2.24 14.51 -2.87
N SER A 88 -3.18 14.67 -1.94
CA SER A 88 -2.86 14.84 -0.51
C SER A 88 -2.06 13.66 0.07
N TYR A 89 -2.08 12.50 -0.60
CA TYR A 89 -1.45 11.25 -0.19
C TYR A 89 -0.18 10.91 -1.00
N GLY A 90 0.20 11.75 -1.99
CA GLY A 90 1.43 11.56 -2.77
C GLY A 90 1.41 10.41 -3.78
N ASN A 91 0.21 9.92 -4.15
CA ASN A 91 0.00 8.87 -5.15
C ASN A 91 0.39 9.33 -6.57
N ILE A 92 0.98 8.43 -7.37
CA ILE A 92 1.41 8.76 -8.75
C ILE A 92 0.29 8.56 -9.77
N ILE A 93 -0.41 7.42 -9.73
CA ILE A 93 -1.61 7.18 -10.53
C ILE A 93 -2.78 7.01 -9.56
N THR A 94 -3.77 7.90 -9.64
CA THR A 94 -5.01 7.84 -8.87
C THR A 94 -6.19 7.64 -9.79
N ILE A 95 -6.93 6.55 -9.61
CA ILE A 95 -8.15 6.25 -10.39
C ILE A 95 -9.28 6.00 -9.41
N ALA A 96 -10.22 6.94 -9.34
CA ALA A 96 -11.22 6.96 -8.27
C ALA A 96 -12.63 7.22 -8.78
N LYS A 97 -13.65 6.52 -8.25
CA LYS A 97 -15.06 6.90 -8.45
C LYS A 97 -15.50 6.92 -9.92
N ASN A 98 -14.91 6.10 -10.78
CA ASN A 98 -15.33 5.96 -12.18
C ASN A 98 -16.34 4.81 -12.29
N SER A 99 -17.64 5.14 -12.21
CA SER A 99 -18.72 4.15 -12.16
C SER A 99 -18.85 3.28 -13.42
N LEU A 100 -18.46 3.85 -14.57
CA LEU A 100 -18.53 3.20 -15.89
C LEU A 100 -17.23 2.50 -16.30
N LEU A 101 -16.13 2.73 -15.58
CA LEU A 101 -14.81 2.22 -15.94
C LEU A 101 -14.77 0.70 -15.76
N ARG A 102 -14.41 -0.02 -16.83
CA ARG A 102 -14.35 -1.49 -16.85
C ARG A 102 -12.95 -2.04 -16.98
N ARG A 103 -12.04 -1.29 -17.62
CA ARG A 103 -10.70 -1.76 -18.01
C ARG A 103 -9.67 -0.64 -17.89
N LEU A 104 -8.47 -0.96 -17.38
CA LEU A 104 -7.35 0.00 -17.38
C LEU A 104 -6.58 -0.03 -18.70
N TYR A 105 -6.15 -1.21 -19.15
CA TYR A 105 -5.34 -1.37 -20.37
C TYR A 105 -4.03 -0.55 -20.35
N PHE A 106 -3.34 -0.53 -19.20
CA PHE A 106 -1.95 -0.07 -19.11
C PHE A 106 -0.98 -1.11 -19.67
N THR A 107 -1.23 -1.57 -20.90
CA THR A 107 -0.56 -2.72 -21.52
C THR A 107 0.95 -2.54 -21.68
N SER A 108 1.42 -1.29 -21.80
CA SER A 108 2.84 -0.98 -21.98
C SER A 108 3.55 -0.55 -20.70
N LEU A 109 2.83 -0.39 -19.58
CA LEU A 109 3.37 0.24 -18.37
C LEU A 109 4.39 -0.66 -17.70
N LYS A 110 5.66 -0.26 -17.71
CA LYS A 110 6.76 -1.07 -17.16
C LYS A 110 7.18 -0.62 -15.77
N LYS A 111 7.02 0.68 -15.45
CA LYS A 111 7.56 1.30 -14.24
C LYS A 111 6.74 2.51 -13.77
N VAL A 112 6.42 2.57 -12.48
CA VAL A 112 5.95 3.75 -11.75
C VAL A 112 6.99 4.08 -10.68
N ILE A 113 7.88 5.02 -11.01
CA ILE A 113 8.99 5.36 -10.11
C ILE A 113 8.46 6.25 -8.98
N VAL A 114 8.26 5.63 -7.82
CA VAL A 114 7.78 6.25 -6.58
C VAL A 114 8.88 6.96 -5.80
N SER A 115 8.57 8.14 -5.27
CA SER A 115 9.44 8.82 -4.30
C SER A 115 9.30 8.17 -2.90
N LYS A 116 10.27 8.39 -2.00
CA LYS A 116 10.17 7.92 -0.61
C LYS A 116 8.93 8.44 0.14
N LYS A 117 8.39 9.59 -0.28
CA LYS A 117 7.21 10.22 0.33
C LYS A 117 5.89 9.74 -0.29
N SER A 118 5.94 9.02 -1.40
CA SER A 118 4.73 8.52 -2.06
C SER A 118 4.18 7.33 -1.29
N GLU A 119 2.89 7.42 -0.95
CA GLU A 119 2.16 6.33 -0.30
C GLU A 119 1.98 5.17 -1.29
N TYR A 120 1.39 5.44 -2.46
CA TYR A 120 1.19 4.44 -3.52
C TYR A 120 1.72 4.88 -4.90
N GLY A 121 2.13 3.91 -5.70
CA GLY A 121 2.42 4.10 -7.12
C GLY A 121 1.12 4.16 -7.91
N ILE A 122 0.24 3.18 -7.68
CA ILE A 122 -1.08 3.09 -8.30
C ILE A 122 -2.12 2.93 -7.19
N TYR A 123 -3.14 3.77 -7.22
CA TYR A 123 -4.20 3.83 -6.23
C TYR A 123 -5.57 3.75 -6.92
N LEU A 124 -6.26 2.62 -6.75
CA LEU A 124 -7.57 2.33 -7.34
C LEU A 124 -8.62 2.23 -6.24
N VAL A 125 -9.67 3.05 -6.32
CA VAL A 125 -10.71 3.11 -5.29
C VAL A 125 -12.08 3.43 -5.90
N ASP A 126 -13.15 2.81 -5.38
CA ASP A 126 -14.53 3.11 -5.77
C ASP A 126 -14.81 3.03 -7.28
N ASN A 127 -14.21 2.07 -7.99
CA ASN A 127 -14.49 1.81 -9.41
C ASN A 127 -15.32 0.51 -9.54
N PRO A 128 -16.64 0.54 -9.31
CA PRO A 128 -17.45 -0.67 -9.09
C PRO A 128 -17.54 -1.61 -10.30
N SER A 129 -17.36 -1.07 -11.52
CA SER A 129 -17.40 -1.85 -12.76
C SER A 129 -16.02 -2.34 -13.21
N LEU A 130 -14.95 -1.88 -12.55
CA LEU A 130 -13.58 -2.18 -12.94
C LEU A 130 -13.22 -3.60 -12.54
N CYS A 131 -12.61 -4.33 -13.46
CA CYS A 131 -11.93 -5.57 -13.16
C CYS A 131 -10.58 -5.64 -13.91
N LEU A 132 -9.61 -6.33 -13.34
CA LEU A 132 -8.28 -6.56 -13.92
C LEU A 132 -8.15 -8.00 -14.41
N SER A 133 -7.37 -8.21 -15.46
CA SER A 133 -6.84 -9.56 -15.72
C SER A 133 -5.84 -9.97 -14.63
N GLU A 134 -5.63 -11.27 -14.42
CA GLU A 134 -4.61 -11.76 -13.48
C GLU A 134 -3.20 -11.28 -13.87
N ASN A 135 -2.91 -11.15 -15.17
CA ASN A 135 -1.63 -10.65 -15.66
C ASN A 135 -1.43 -9.15 -15.33
N GLU A 136 -2.46 -8.31 -15.49
CA GLU A 136 -2.39 -6.90 -15.08
C GLU A 136 -2.18 -6.77 -13.57
N LEU A 137 -2.90 -7.58 -12.77
CA LEU A 137 -2.73 -7.61 -11.32
C LEU A 137 -1.29 -7.97 -10.93
N GLU A 138 -0.75 -9.05 -11.50
CA GLU A 138 0.61 -9.52 -11.22
C GLU A 138 1.65 -8.46 -11.54
N GLN A 139 1.56 -7.88 -12.74
CA GLN A 139 2.42 -6.80 -13.18
C GLN A 139 2.40 -5.62 -12.20
N PHE A 140 1.21 -5.19 -11.73
CA PHE A 140 1.13 -4.07 -10.79
C PHE A 140 1.67 -4.41 -9.41
N MET A 141 1.47 -5.63 -8.91
CA MET A 141 2.01 -6.06 -7.62
C MET A 141 3.54 -6.16 -7.64
N GLU A 142 4.14 -6.55 -8.76
CA GLU A 142 5.59 -6.69 -8.91
C GLU A 142 6.30 -5.34 -9.10
N THR A 143 5.70 -4.42 -9.85
CA THR A 143 6.40 -3.18 -10.23
C THR A 143 6.14 -2.05 -9.25
N GLU A 144 4.96 -2.00 -8.60
CA GLU A 144 4.49 -0.80 -7.89
C GLU A 144 4.00 -1.05 -6.46
N LYS A 145 4.00 0.04 -5.66
CA LYS A 145 3.13 0.14 -4.48
C LYS A 145 1.68 0.22 -4.96
N PHE A 146 1.05 -0.92 -5.21
CA PHE A 146 -0.27 -1.04 -5.80
C PHE A 146 -1.33 -1.21 -4.71
N TYR A 147 -2.27 -0.26 -4.66
CA TYR A 147 -3.40 -0.30 -3.73
C TYR A 147 -4.70 -0.36 -4.52
N ALA A 148 -5.40 -1.48 -4.41
CA ALA A 148 -6.69 -1.70 -5.05
C ALA A 148 -7.57 -2.61 -4.18
N PRO A 149 -8.02 -2.12 -3.01
CA PRO A 149 -8.88 -2.89 -2.13
C PRO A 149 -10.13 -3.32 -2.90
N HIS A 150 -10.50 -4.57 -2.72
CA HIS A 150 -11.68 -5.14 -3.35
C HIS A 150 -11.67 -5.02 -4.89
N ILE A 151 -10.50 -5.13 -5.53
CA ILE A 151 -10.44 -5.22 -6.98
C ILE A 151 -11.13 -6.50 -7.47
N ARG A 152 -11.80 -6.42 -8.63
CA ARG A 152 -12.38 -7.61 -9.29
C ARG A 152 -11.37 -8.18 -10.26
N ILE A 153 -11.31 -9.50 -10.35
CA ILE A 153 -10.53 -10.20 -11.36
C ILE A 153 -11.47 -10.72 -12.43
N CYS A 154 -11.14 -10.46 -13.69
CA CYS A 154 -11.93 -10.89 -14.82
C CYS A 154 -11.47 -12.27 -15.25
N ASP A 155 -12.43 -13.17 -15.47
CA ASP A 155 -12.18 -14.54 -15.92
C ASP A 155 -11.06 -15.22 -15.10
N PRO A 156 -11.16 -15.21 -13.75
CA PRO A 156 -10.08 -15.66 -12.89
C PRO A 156 -9.83 -17.16 -13.07
N THR A 157 -8.56 -17.57 -13.03
CA THR A 157 -8.18 -18.99 -13.05
C THR A 157 -8.14 -19.60 -11.64
N ARG A 158 -8.05 -18.74 -10.63
CA ARG A 158 -8.10 -19.08 -9.20
C ARG A 158 -9.39 -18.59 -8.54
N ASN A 159 -9.74 -19.18 -7.40
CA ASN A 159 -10.85 -18.73 -6.58
C ASN A 159 -10.46 -17.51 -5.72
N TYR A 160 -10.74 -16.31 -6.22
CA TYR A 160 -10.57 -15.06 -5.48
C TYR A 160 -11.77 -14.83 -4.54
N CYS A 161 -11.50 -14.76 -3.25
CA CYS A 161 -12.50 -14.44 -2.24
C CYS A 161 -12.37 -12.99 -1.84
N ARG A 162 -13.52 -12.34 -1.78
CA ARG A 162 -13.67 -10.92 -1.50
C ARG A 162 -14.77 -10.71 -0.48
N LEU A 163 -14.57 -9.72 0.38
CA LEU A 163 -15.60 -9.17 1.25
C LEU A 163 -16.16 -7.89 0.63
N ASP A 164 -17.48 -7.68 0.77
CA ASP A 164 -18.16 -6.53 0.17
C ASP A 164 -18.10 -5.25 1.04
N ASN A 165 -17.69 -5.36 2.31
CA ASN A 165 -17.92 -4.34 3.34
C ASN A 165 -16.66 -3.68 3.96
N PHE A 166 -15.54 -3.50 3.23
CA PHE A 166 -14.28 -3.00 3.82
C PHE A 166 -13.93 -3.71 5.14
N ASP A 167 -14.19 -5.01 5.16
CA ASP A 167 -14.04 -5.87 6.33
C ASP A 167 -12.84 -6.78 6.11
N PHE A 168 -12.36 -7.37 7.19
CA PHE A 168 -11.26 -8.31 7.16
C PHE A 168 -11.77 -9.75 7.16
N PHE A 169 -10.96 -10.65 6.60
CA PHE A 169 -11.23 -12.07 6.75
C PHE A 169 -11.05 -12.47 8.21
N ASP A 170 -11.91 -13.35 8.70
CA ASP A 170 -11.88 -13.92 10.05
C ASP A 170 -12.17 -15.42 10.02
N GLU A 171 -12.31 -16.06 11.17
CA GLU A 171 -12.55 -17.51 11.27
C GLU A 171 -13.90 -17.96 10.68
N THR A 172 -14.86 -17.05 10.51
CA THR A 172 -16.23 -17.36 10.10
C THR A 172 -16.52 -17.05 8.64
N ASN A 173 -15.76 -16.13 8.04
CA ASN A 173 -16.13 -15.52 6.77
C ASN A 173 -15.23 -15.92 5.58
N ILE A 174 -14.21 -16.77 5.79
CA ILE A 174 -13.40 -17.34 4.70
C ILE A 174 -14.23 -18.40 3.95
N PRO A 175 -14.53 -18.24 2.65
CA PRO A 175 -15.25 -19.25 1.88
C PRO A 175 -14.44 -20.54 1.70
N THR A 176 -15.10 -21.70 1.67
CA THR A 176 -14.44 -22.97 1.33
C THR A 176 -13.91 -22.96 -0.10
N GLY A 177 -12.73 -23.54 -0.35
CA GLY A 177 -12.11 -23.57 -1.68
C GLY A 177 -11.46 -22.24 -2.08
N CYS A 178 -11.27 -21.33 -1.13
CA CYS A 178 -10.63 -20.05 -1.39
C CYS A 178 -9.14 -20.20 -1.67
N GLN A 179 -8.67 -19.66 -2.79
CA GLN A 179 -7.25 -19.68 -3.15
C GLN A 179 -6.56 -18.33 -2.95
N VAL A 180 -7.29 -17.23 -3.13
CA VAL A 180 -6.74 -15.89 -2.96
C VAL A 180 -7.65 -15.04 -2.07
N LEU A 181 -7.13 -14.62 -0.91
CA LEU A 181 -7.79 -13.60 -0.09
C LEU A 181 -7.45 -12.22 -0.65
N THR A 182 -8.46 -11.43 -1.03
CA THR A 182 -8.23 -10.06 -1.54
C THR A 182 -8.06 -9.00 -0.45
N ASP A 183 -7.98 -9.40 0.82
CA ASP A 183 -7.78 -8.53 1.98
C ASP A 183 -7.08 -9.30 3.11
N SER A 184 -6.80 -8.62 4.22
CA SER A 184 -6.14 -9.19 5.40
C SER A 184 -6.99 -10.23 6.13
N LEU A 185 -6.33 -11.21 6.74
CA LEU A 185 -6.89 -12.11 7.75
C LEU A 185 -6.62 -11.51 9.14
N VAL A 186 -7.67 -11.29 9.92
CA VAL A 186 -7.62 -10.68 11.24
C VAL A 186 -8.41 -11.51 12.24
N LEU A 187 -7.71 -12.11 13.21
CA LEU A 187 -8.30 -12.73 14.41
C LEU A 187 -8.02 -11.79 15.59
N ASN A 188 -9.06 -11.19 16.17
CA ASN A 188 -8.91 -10.20 17.22
C ASN A 188 -9.86 -10.50 18.38
N GLY A 189 -9.29 -10.94 19.51
CA GLY A 189 -10.08 -11.37 20.65
C GLY A 189 -10.95 -12.59 20.34
N THR A 190 -10.61 -13.37 19.30
CA THR A 190 -11.40 -14.50 18.84
C THR A 190 -11.32 -15.64 19.85
N LYS A 191 -12.47 -16.18 20.27
CA LYS A 191 -12.61 -17.25 21.27
C LYS A 191 -13.38 -18.43 20.69
N ASP A 192 -13.23 -19.62 21.29
CA ASP A 192 -13.99 -20.83 20.95
C ASP A 192 -13.93 -21.23 19.45
N ILE A 193 -12.75 -21.09 18.83
CA ILE A 193 -12.54 -21.37 17.40
C ILE A 193 -12.77 -22.86 17.11
N ASN A 194 -13.56 -23.14 16.07
CA ASN A 194 -13.64 -24.50 15.51
C ASN A 194 -12.40 -24.77 14.65
N GLU A 195 -11.33 -25.22 15.30
CA GLU A 195 -10.01 -25.45 14.68
C GLU A 195 -10.07 -26.32 13.42
N THR A 196 -10.92 -27.35 13.38
CA THR A 196 -11.02 -28.23 12.21
C THR A 196 -11.65 -27.52 11.01
N ASP A 197 -12.75 -26.78 11.24
CA ASP A 197 -13.40 -26.02 10.18
C ASP A 197 -12.51 -24.87 9.70
N PHE A 198 -11.95 -24.11 10.63
CA PHE A 198 -11.06 -22.99 10.33
C PHE A 198 -9.83 -23.46 9.54
N GLN A 199 -9.13 -24.50 10.00
CA GLN A 199 -7.99 -25.05 9.29
C GLN A 199 -8.36 -25.55 7.88
N SER A 200 -9.54 -26.15 7.70
CA SER A 200 -9.98 -26.60 6.38
C SER A 200 -10.12 -25.44 5.37
N ARG A 201 -10.47 -24.24 5.86
CA ARG A 201 -10.57 -23.02 5.04
C ARG A 201 -9.20 -22.43 4.71
N LEU A 202 -8.20 -22.62 5.57
CA LEU A 202 -6.83 -22.15 5.32
C LEU A 202 -6.06 -23.03 4.33
N ASN A 203 -6.42 -24.31 4.20
CA ASN A 203 -5.68 -25.28 3.40
C ASN A 203 -5.53 -24.89 1.93
N ASP A 204 -6.55 -24.29 1.33
CA ASP A 204 -6.55 -23.96 -0.11
C ASP A 204 -5.92 -22.59 -0.41
N ILE A 205 -5.62 -21.79 0.62
CA ILE A 205 -5.13 -20.42 0.44
C ILE A 205 -3.69 -20.45 -0.07
N GLU A 206 -3.50 -19.89 -1.26
CA GLU A 206 -2.22 -19.77 -1.95
C GLU A 206 -1.62 -18.36 -1.82
N GLN A 207 -2.49 -17.35 -1.72
CA GLN A 207 -2.10 -15.95 -1.70
C GLN A 207 -3.01 -15.12 -0.79
N ILE A 208 -2.40 -14.18 -0.05
CA ILE A 208 -3.12 -13.17 0.73
C ILE A 208 -2.68 -11.79 0.23
N MET A 209 -3.65 -10.96 -0.17
CA MET A 209 -3.44 -9.56 -0.52
C MET A 209 -3.76 -8.71 0.72
N GLY A 210 -2.81 -8.61 1.64
CA GLY A 210 -2.97 -7.93 2.92
C GLY A 210 -1.98 -8.47 3.94
N SER A 211 -2.45 -8.59 5.17
CA SER A 211 -1.71 -9.01 6.36
C SER A 211 -2.36 -10.23 7.02
N ILE A 212 -1.59 -10.91 7.85
CA ILE A 212 -2.09 -11.89 8.83
C ILE A 212 -1.92 -11.27 10.21
N ILE A 213 -3.02 -10.97 10.90
CA ILE A 213 -3.03 -10.32 12.21
C ILE A 213 -3.79 -11.22 13.17
N VAL A 214 -3.14 -11.66 14.23
CA VAL A 214 -3.73 -12.53 15.26
C VAL A 214 -3.38 -11.97 16.63
N PHE A 215 -4.40 -11.47 17.32
CA PHE A 215 -4.26 -10.74 18.56
C PHE A 215 -5.29 -11.23 19.60
N GLU A 216 -4.86 -11.43 20.84
CA GLU A 216 -5.71 -11.81 21.98
C GLU A 216 -6.64 -13.03 21.71
N SER A 217 -6.23 -13.93 20.82
CA SER A 217 -7.07 -15.00 20.28
C SER A 217 -6.74 -16.36 20.88
N ASP A 218 -7.74 -17.25 20.92
CA ASP A 218 -7.61 -18.62 21.43
C ASP A 218 -7.15 -19.63 20.37
N VAL A 219 -6.66 -19.14 19.22
CA VAL A 219 -6.19 -19.99 18.12
C VAL A 219 -5.00 -20.84 18.58
N VAL A 220 -5.05 -22.13 18.27
CA VAL A 220 -4.01 -23.08 18.68
C VAL A 220 -2.91 -23.20 17.63
N SER A 221 -3.28 -23.16 16.35
CA SER A 221 -2.34 -23.26 15.24
C SER A 221 -2.77 -22.44 14.02
N LEU A 222 -1.79 -21.93 13.29
CA LEU A 222 -1.99 -21.23 12.01
C LEU A 222 -1.22 -21.95 10.91
N ARG A 223 -1.88 -22.83 10.15
CA ARG A 223 -1.21 -23.60 9.10
C ARG A 223 -1.73 -23.23 7.73
N PHE A 224 -0.83 -22.77 6.87
CA PHE A 224 -1.11 -22.44 5.49
C PHE A 224 -0.26 -23.31 4.56
N PRO A 225 -0.69 -24.56 4.29
CA PRO A 225 0.13 -25.51 3.56
C PRO A 225 0.40 -25.07 2.11
N ASN A 226 -0.47 -24.27 1.49
CA ASN A 226 -0.32 -23.83 0.10
C ASN A 226 0.09 -22.35 -0.05
N LEU A 227 0.19 -21.59 1.04
CA LEU A 227 0.46 -20.15 0.97
C LEU A 227 1.90 -19.91 0.55
N TRP A 228 2.06 -19.34 -0.63
CA TRP A 228 3.37 -19.01 -1.20
C TRP A 228 3.62 -17.51 -1.30
N ARG A 229 2.58 -16.68 -1.19
CA ARG A 229 2.70 -15.21 -1.28
C ARG A 229 1.81 -14.45 -0.31
N ILE A 230 2.40 -13.44 0.34
CA ILE A 230 1.65 -12.38 1.04
C ILE A 230 2.01 -11.04 0.38
N TYR A 231 1.05 -10.39 -0.26
CA TYR A 231 1.21 -9.05 -0.82
C TYR A 231 0.61 -8.02 0.13
N ASN A 232 1.45 -7.40 0.97
CA ASN A 232 0.98 -6.41 1.93
C ASN A 232 0.95 -5.01 1.31
N TYR A 233 -0.23 -4.62 0.82
CA TYR A 233 -0.48 -3.26 0.32
C TYR A 233 -0.84 -2.23 1.39
N GLN A 234 -0.94 -2.62 2.67
CA GLN A 234 -1.38 -1.76 3.76
C GLN A 234 -0.14 -1.25 4.53
N PRO A 235 0.34 -0.02 4.26
CA PRO A 235 1.63 0.43 4.76
C PRO A 235 1.68 0.62 6.28
N ASP A 236 0.51 0.75 6.90
CA ASP A 236 0.33 0.92 8.34
C ASP A 236 0.09 -0.40 9.07
N LEU A 237 0.13 -1.54 8.38
CA LEU A 237 0.02 -2.86 9.01
C LEU A 237 1.31 -3.67 8.82
N PRO A 238 1.74 -4.42 9.85
CA PRO A 238 2.76 -5.46 9.70
C PRO A 238 2.28 -6.56 8.75
N VAL A 239 3.21 -7.30 8.14
CA VAL A 239 2.86 -8.41 7.24
C VAL A 239 2.24 -9.57 8.04
N ILE A 240 2.95 -10.05 9.07
CA ILE A 240 2.48 -11.07 9.99
C ILE A 240 2.65 -10.55 11.41
N PHE A 241 1.57 -10.51 12.18
CA PHE A 241 1.56 -9.99 13.55
C PHE A 241 0.79 -10.90 14.47
N LEU A 242 1.49 -11.38 15.49
CA LEU A 242 1.00 -12.38 16.43
C LEU A 242 1.28 -11.87 17.83
N GLN A 243 0.25 -11.47 18.55
CA GLN A 243 0.43 -10.94 19.89
C GLN A 243 -0.62 -11.43 20.89
N ASP A 244 -0.17 -11.73 22.10
CA ASP A 244 -1.03 -12.06 23.25
C ASP A 244 -1.97 -13.26 22.97
N ASN A 245 -1.49 -14.27 22.23
CA ASN A 245 -2.26 -15.50 21.95
C ASN A 245 -1.79 -16.63 22.88
N PRO A 246 -2.50 -16.90 24.00
CA PRO A 246 -2.01 -17.79 25.06
C PRO A 246 -1.91 -19.26 24.64
N TYR A 247 -2.68 -19.68 23.63
CA TYR A 247 -2.74 -21.08 23.18
C TYR A 247 -2.04 -21.34 21.85
N LEU A 248 -1.57 -20.28 21.17
CA LEU A 248 -0.89 -20.43 19.89
C LEU A 248 0.44 -21.17 20.11
N SER A 249 0.54 -22.34 19.51
CA SER A 249 1.68 -23.25 19.70
C SER A 249 2.41 -23.60 18.41
N ASP A 250 1.77 -23.38 17.25
CA ASP A 250 2.34 -23.76 15.96
C ASP A 250 1.95 -22.84 14.81
N ILE A 251 2.87 -22.65 13.88
CA ILE A 251 2.68 -21.88 12.65
C ILE A 251 3.41 -22.58 11.49
N GLU A 252 2.68 -22.81 10.42
CA GLU A 252 3.19 -23.47 9.22
C GLU A 252 3.07 -22.56 8.00
N LEU A 253 4.23 -22.07 7.53
CA LEU A 253 4.39 -21.18 6.37
C LEU A 253 5.52 -21.71 5.46
N SER A 254 5.64 -23.04 5.36
CA SER A 254 6.75 -23.74 4.70
C SER A 254 6.83 -23.53 3.19
N ASN A 255 5.75 -23.05 2.55
CA ASN A 255 5.75 -22.71 1.13
C ASN A 255 5.86 -21.20 0.86
N LEU A 256 5.91 -20.36 1.90
CA LEU A 256 5.97 -18.91 1.75
C LEU A 256 7.31 -18.51 1.13
N SER A 257 7.27 -17.94 -0.08
CA SER A 257 8.47 -17.61 -0.87
C SER A 257 8.46 -16.18 -1.42
N SER A 258 7.39 -15.41 -1.18
CA SER A 258 7.26 -14.05 -1.70
C SER A 258 6.49 -13.15 -0.73
N ILE A 259 7.09 -12.04 -0.31
CA ILE A 259 6.43 -11.01 0.50
C ILE A 259 6.78 -9.63 -0.06
N PRO A 260 6.13 -9.19 -1.14
CA PRO A 260 6.23 -7.80 -1.53
C PRO A 260 5.44 -6.97 -0.51
N TYR A 261 6.15 -6.09 0.21
CA TYR A 261 5.55 -5.17 1.18
C TYR A 261 6.15 -3.78 1.06
N PHE A 262 5.34 -2.77 1.34
CA PHE A 262 5.72 -1.36 1.15
C PHE A 262 5.44 -0.48 2.38
N GLY A 263 5.37 -1.12 3.55
CA GLY A 263 4.96 -0.49 4.81
C GLY A 263 6.08 0.06 5.68
N LYS A 264 5.65 0.68 6.78
CA LYS A 264 6.53 1.26 7.81
C LYS A 264 7.18 0.20 8.70
N TYR A 265 6.62 -1.01 8.70
CA TYR A 265 7.09 -2.14 9.48
C TYR A 265 8.18 -2.89 8.72
N PRO A 266 9.43 -2.91 9.22
CA PRO A 266 10.54 -3.51 8.49
C PRO A 266 10.52 -5.04 8.52
N ASP A 267 9.87 -5.63 9.52
CA ASP A 267 9.93 -7.07 9.77
C ASP A 267 8.75 -7.79 9.13
N VAL A 268 9.03 -9.01 8.66
CA VAL A 268 8.04 -9.90 8.09
C VAL A 268 7.13 -10.48 9.17
N LEU A 269 7.70 -10.79 10.33
CA LEU A 269 7.00 -11.39 11.46
C LEU A 269 7.27 -10.59 12.73
N PHE A 270 6.19 -10.24 13.41
CA PHE A 270 6.19 -9.75 14.79
C PHE A 270 5.46 -10.77 15.66
N ALA A 271 6.15 -11.33 16.65
CA ALA A 271 5.59 -12.32 17.57
C ALA A 271 5.89 -11.95 19.04
N PHE A 272 4.85 -11.56 19.78
CA PHE A 272 4.99 -11.12 21.18
C PHE A 272 4.01 -11.85 22.09
N SER A 273 4.44 -12.18 23.31
CA SER A 273 3.53 -12.74 24.34
C SER A 273 2.72 -13.98 23.88
N ASN A 274 3.34 -14.87 23.09
CA ASN A 274 2.74 -16.14 22.66
C ASN A 274 3.46 -17.29 23.40
N PRO A 275 3.09 -17.62 24.66
CA PRO A 275 3.91 -18.46 25.55
C PRO A 275 4.07 -19.92 25.10
N LEU A 276 3.16 -20.44 24.28
CA LEU A 276 3.25 -21.81 23.76
C LEU A 276 3.93 -21.88 22.39
N LEU A 277 4.18 -20.75 21.72
CA LEU A 277 4.88 -20.69 20.46
C LEU A 277 6.40 -20.72 20.73
N THR A 278 6.90 -21.88 21.13
CA THR A 278 8.28 -22.04 21.57
C THR A 278 9.25 -22.39 20.44
N GLN A 279 8.76 -22.97 19.35
CA GLN A 279 9.57 -23.39 18.21
C GLN A 279 8.77 -23.36 16.92
N LEU A 280 9.40 -22.89 15.85
CA LEU A 280 8.90 -23.04 14.48
C LEU A 280 9.64 -24.17 13.77
N SER A 281 9.00 -24.73 12.74
CA SER A 281 9.67 -25.70 11.86
C SER A 281 10.91 -25.07 11.20
N LEU A 282 11.91 -25.89 10.90
CA LEU A 282 13.14 -25.43 10.24
C LEU A 282 12.82 -24.75 8.90
N ASP A 283 11.91 -25.35 8.12
CA ASP A 283 11.50 -24.82 6.82
C ASP A 283 10.81 -23.45 6.95
N THR A 284 9.91 -23.30 7.93
CA THR A 284 9.27 -22.01 8.24
C THR A 284 10.31 -20.95 8.59
N CYS A 285 11.26 -21.27 9.48
CA CYS A 285 12.30 -20.34 9.89
C CYS A 285 13.20 -19.93 8.72
N GLU A 286 13.69 -20.90 7.93
CA GLU A 286 14.54 -20.62 6.78
C GLU A 286 13.85 -19.71 5.76
N ASN A 287 12.57 -19.95 5.49
CA ASN A 287 11.81 -19.14 4.56
C ASN A 287 11.61 -17.71 5.07
N LEU A 288 11.20 -17.54 6.33
CA LEU A 288 11.02 -16.22 6.92
C LEU A 288 12.33 -15.41 6.91
N TYR A 289 13.46 -16.01 7.26
CA TYR A 289 14.76 -15.33 7.21
C TYR A 289 15.22 -14.97 5.79
N LYS A 290 14.83 -15.75 4.77
CA LYS A 290 15.08 -15.39 3.36
C LYS A 290 14.25 -14.20 2.92
N LEU A 291 13.09 -13.99 3.53
CA LEU A 291 12.11 -12.97 3.14
C LEU A 291 12.29 -11.65 3.89
N GLY A 292 12.82 -11.67 5.11
CA GLY A 292 13.13 -10.45 5.85
C GLY A 292 13.51 -10.68 7.31
N GLN A 293 13.58 -9.59 8.05
CA GLN A 293 13.81 -9.63 9.49
C GLN A 293 12.57 -10.17 10.21
N ILE A 294 12.78 -10.79 11.38
CA ILE A 294 11.74 -11.26 12.27
C ILE A 294 12.02 -10.69 13.66
N THR A 295 10.96 -10.25 14.35
CA THR A 295 11.04 -9.74 15.72
C THR A 295 10.19 -10.58 16.64
N ILE A 296 10.82 -11.03 17.72
CA ILE A 296 10.23 -11.91 18.73
C ILE A 296 10.45 -11.29 20.11
N GLY A 297 9.40 -11.24 20.94
CA GLY A 297 9.45 -10.69 22.29
C GLY A 297 10.24 -11.51 23.32
N GLU A 298 10.54 -10.90 24.47
CA GLU A 298 11.54 -11.29 25.49
C GLU A 298 11.40 -12.68 26.16
N ILE A 299 10.42 -13.52 25.80
CA ILE A 299 10.17 -14.81 26.48
C ILE A 299 10.63 -16.01 25.65
N ALA A 300 10.94 -15.84 24.36
CA ALA A 300 11.48 -16.90 23.54
C ALA A 300 12.79 -16.44 22.90
N ASP A 301 13.88 -16.53 23.68
CA ASP A 301 15.21 -16.67 23.11
C ASP A 301 15.18 -17.93 22.24
N SER A 302 14.85 -17.71 20.97
CA SER A 302 14.95 -18.60 19.83
C SER A 302 13.77 -19.53 19.45
N ILE A 303 12.64 -18.93 19.05
CA ILE A 303 11.62 -19.65 18.25
C ILE A 303 12.25 -20.35 17.02
N CYS A 304 13.40 -19.87 16.53
CA CYS A 304 14.15 -20.44 15.41
C CYS A 304 15.56 -21.00 15.72
N ASP A 305 16.05 -21.07 16.97
CA ASP A 305 17.37 -21.70 17.21
C ASP A 305 17.24 -23.21 17.41
N ASN A 306 17.33 -23.90 16.28
CA ASN A 306 18.02 -25.18 16.22
C ASN A 306 19.15 -25.06 15.20
N ARG A 307 20.17 -24.27 15.53
CA ARG A 307 21.41 -24.21 14.75
C ARG A 307 22.23 -25.49 14.98
N THR A 308 22.00 -26.51 14.16
CA THR A 308 23.05 -27.46 13.79
C THR A 308 23.67 -27.04 12.47
N SER A 309 24.75 -26.27 12.59
CA SER A 309 25.98 -26.40 11.79
C SER A 309 25.87 -26.57 10.26
N SER A 310 25.84 -25.48 9.50
CA SER A 310 26.60 -25.41 8.23
C SER A 310 26.71 -23.97 7.69
N ALA A 311 27.93 -23.45 7.78
CA ALA A 311 28.60 -22.50 6.88
C ALA A 311 27.87 -21.19 6.47
N LEU A 312 28.21 -20.10 7.17
CA LEU A 312 28.27 -18.76 6.56
C LEU A 312 29.61 -18.61 5.81
N PRO A 313 29.64 -17.99 4.63
CA PRO A 313 30.89 -17.67 3.95
C PRO A 313 31.58 -16.47 4.62
N ASN A 314 32.89 -16.63 4.86
CA ASN A 314 33.79 -15.62 5.43
C ASN A 314 33.69 -14.27 4.70
N GLN A 315 33.46 -13.19 5.45
CA GLN A 315 33.86 -11.85 5.02
C GLN A 315 35.33 -11.65 5.39
N ASP A 316 36.17 -11.51 4.36
CA ASP A 316 37.55 -11.06 4.52
C ASP A 316 37.59 -9.58 4.88
N GLN A 317 38.39 -9.29 5.89
CA GLN A 317 38.81 -7.96 6.29
C GLN A 317 39.79 -7.40 5.26
N SER A 318 39.59 -6.15 4.84
CA SER A 318 40.73 -5.28 4.54
C SER A 318 40.48 -3.89 5.07
N GLN A 319 41.18 -3.59 6.16
CA GLN A 319 41.43 -2.24 6.68
C GLN A 319 42.18 -1.42 5.63
N ASN A 320 41.90 -0.10 5.56
CA ASN A 320 42.96 0.89 5.52
C ASN A 320 42.47 2.28 5.99
N HIS A 321 43.30 2.85 6.86
CA HIS A 321 43.41 4.22 7.39
C HIS A 321 42.75 5.35 6.56
N THR A 322 42.25 6.45 7.15
CA THR A 322 43.06 7.49 7.83
C THR A 322 42.19 8.48 8.61
N THR A 323 42.81 9.07 9.64
CA THR A 323 42.36 9.95 10.72
C THR A 323 42.16 11.43 10.36
N ALA A 324 41.43 12.14 11.24
CA ALA A 324 41.45 13.60 11.53
C ALA A 324 40.70 14.52 10.53
N THR A 325 39.97 15.59 10.91
CA THR A 325 40.05 16.45 12.11
C THR A 325 38.76 17.26 12.26
N SER A 326 38.47 17.65 13.50
CA SER A 326 37.46 18.59 13.98
C SER A 326 37.63 20.03 13.49
N SER A 327 36.52 20.75 13.33
CA SER A 327 36.44 22.18 13.66
C SER A 327 34.99 22.60 13.98
N GLU A 328 34.81 23.00 15.24
CA GLU A 328 33.71 23.82 15.73
C GLU A 328 33.76 25.21 15.11
N PHE A 329 32.59 25.82 14.87
CA PHE A 329 32.48 27.27 14.76
C PHE A 329 31.21 27.74 15.47
N VAL A 330 31.41 28.50 16.54
CA VAL A 330 30.45 29.31 17.28
C VAL A 330 30.52 30.73 16.73
N VAL A 331 29.40 31.36 16.38
CA VAL A 331 29.24 32.84 16.47
C VAL A 331 27.78 33.21 16.78
N GLU A 332 27.62 33.66 18.01
CA GLU A 332 26.86 34.80 18.57
C GLU A 332 25.48 35.27 18.06
N THR A 333 24.66 35.47 19.09
CA THR A 333 23.42 36.24 19.22
C THR A 333 23.56 37.74 18.96
N GLY A 334 22.54 38.33 18.32
CA GLY A 334 22.29 39.78 18.32
C GLY A 334 20.80 40.09 18.53
N LYS A 335 20.48 40.73 19.65
CA LYS A 335 19.16 41.32 19.98
C LYS A 335 19.02 42.69 19.32
N GLY A 336 17.80 43.03 18.91
CA GLY A 336 17.38 44.41 18.62
C GLY A 336 15.87 44.48 18.37
N GLY A 337 15.11 44.95 19.34
CA GLY A 337 13.67 45.21 19.21
C GLY A 337 13.36 46.68 18.94
N SER A 338 12.12 46.97 18.53
CA SER A 338 11.26 48.05 19.07
C SER A 338 9.97 48.20 18.25
N ASN A 339 8.82 48.14 18.94
CA ASN A 339 7.57 48.95 18.85
C ASN A 339 6.87 49.14 17.48
N SER A 340 5.56 49.32 17.34
CA SER A 340 4.31 49.30 18.13
C SER A 340 3.26 49.91 17.18
N THR A 341 2.00 49.44 17.14
CA THR A 341 0.79 50.29 17.24
C THR A 341 -0.51 49.48 17.13
N THR A 342 -1.59 50.12 17.54
CA THR A 342 -2.79 49.64 18.23
C THR A 342 -4.09 49.74 17.41
N LEU A 343 -5.06 48.89 17.79
CA LEU A 343 -6.51 49.11 17.97
C LEU A 343 -7.51 49.36 16.80
N SER A 344 -8.58 48.53 16.84
CA SER A 344 -10.02 48.86 16.97
C SER A 344 -11.00 48.72 15.77
N SER A 345 -11.81 47.65 15.85
CA SER A 345 -13.30 47.55 15.88
C SER A 345 -14.24 48.18 14.82
N VAL A 346 -15.25 47.35 14.45
CA VAL A 346 -16.73 47.59 14.32
C VAL A 346 -17.33 47.27 12.94
N GLY A 347 -18.40 46.44 12.91
CA GLY A 347 -19.59 46.72 12.06
C GLY A 347 -20.20 45.62 11.18
N LYS A 348 -21.03 44.75 11.80
CA LYS A 348 -22.23 44.03 11.30
C LYS A 348 -22.67 44.13 9.82
N SER A 349 -22.95 42.98 9.21
CA SER A 349 -24.27 42.64 8.62
C SER A 349 -24.32 41.17 8.16
N GLY A 350 -25.45 40.49 8.36
CA GLY A 350 -25.84 39.24 7.68
C GLY A 350 -27.33 39.34 7.31
N PRO A 351 -28.01 38.29 6.81
CA PRO A 351 -27.57 37.03 6.21
C PRO A 351 -28.19 36.86 4.77
N PRO A 352 -28.20 35.68 4.09
CA PRO A 352 -28.98 34.52 4.51
C PRO A 352 -28.21 33.19 4.52
N SER A 353 -28.73 32.28 5.33
CA SER A 353 -28.38 30.87 5.44
C SER A 353 -28.55 30.13 4.12
N ASN A 354 -27.55 29.36 3.72
CA ASN A 354 -27.76 28.18 2.91
C ASN A 354 -27.18 26.99 3.69
N ASP A 355 -28.10 26.23 4.27
CA ASP A 355 -27.85 24.91 4.82
C ASP A 355 -27.46 23.97 3.69
N THR A 356 -26.18 23.66 3.59
CA THR A 356 -25.69 22.38 3.08
C THR A 356 -24.65 21.86 4.07
N LYS A 357 -25.13 21.45 5.25
CA LYS A 357 -24.49 20.38 6.01
C LYS A 357 -24.78 19.07 5.27
N ASP A 358 -24.14 18.88 4.13
CA ASP A 358 -24.00 17.54 3.57
C ASP A 358 -22.98 16.81 4.41
N ASN A 359 -23.52 15.88 5.19
CA ASN A 359 -22.81 14.92 6.01
C ASN A 359 -21.76 14.17 5.16
N LEU A 360 -20.52 14.62 5.20
CA LEU A 360 -19.35 13.76 5.05
C LEU A 360 -19.19 12.94 6.34
N ASN A 361 -20.19 12.10 6.64
CA ASN A 361 -19.99 10.95 7.49
C ASN A 361 -19.33 9.89 6.62
N TYR A 362 -18.00 9.97 6.50
CA TYR A 362 -17.21 8.79 6.22
C TYR A 362 -17.50 7.78 7.33
N ARG A 363 -18.32 6.76 7.04
CA ARG A 363 -18.28 5.50 7.77
C ARG A 363 -16.98 4.79 7.39
N VAL A 364 -15.88 5.33 7.87
CA VAL A 364 -14.53 4.79 7.74
C VAL A 364 -14.13 4.41 9.16
N PHE A 365 -14.00 3.10 9.36
CA PHE A 365 -13.66 2.40 10.60
C PHE A 365 -14.67 2.56 11.75
N LYS A 366 -14.97 1.46 12.45
CA LYS A 366 -15.44 1.59 13.84
C LYS A 366 -14.35 2.38 14.59
N PRO A 367 -14.65 3.55 15.18
CA PRO A 367 -13.63 4.44 15.75
C PRO A 367 -12.90 3.83 16.96
N THR A 368 -13.41 2.74 17.53
CA THR A 368 -12.74 1.98 18.59
C THR A 368 -11.60 1.12 18.07
N PHE A 369 -11.63 0.66 16.82
CA PHE A 369 -10.66 -0.30 16.27
C PHE A 369 -9.36 0.39 15.82
N SER A 370 -9.48 1.50 15.09
CA SER A 370 -8.33 2.26 14.60
C SER A 370 -7.55 2.91 15.75
N PHE A 371 -8.23 3.54 16.71
CA PHE A 371 -7.55 4.18 17.83
C PHE A 371 -6.83 3.19 18.76
N LEU A 372 -7.36 1.98 18.98
CA LEU A 372 -6.74 1.00 19.88
C LEU A 372 -5.50 0.35 19.25
N MET A 373 -5.57 -0.05 17.98
CA MET A 373 -4.41 -0.60 17.24
C MET A 373 -3.29 0.46 17.11
N PHE A 374 -3.63 1.71 16.77
CA PHE A 374 -2.64 2.80 16.68
C PHE A 374 -2.08 3.21 18.05
N TYR A 375 -2.83 3.10 19.16
CA TYR A 375 -2.29 3.37 20.50
C TYR A 375 -1.38 2.24 21.00
N LEU A 376 -1.75 0.98 20.78
CA LEU A 376 -0.98 -0.17 21.24
C LEU A 376 0.31 -0.37 20.44
N LEU A 377 0.25 -0.25 19.10
CA LEU A 377 1.46 -0.33 18.25
C LEU A 377 2.47 0.79 18.54
N LYS A 378 2.01 1.96 19.01
CA LYS A 378 2.90 3.07 19.39
C LYS A 378 3.56 2.88 20.76
N PHE A 379 2.93 2.11 21.66
CA PHE A 379 3.46 1.83 23.01
C PHE A 379 4.41 0.63 23.06
N VAL A 380 4.38 -0.26 22.08
CA VAL A 380 5.30 -1.43 21.99
C VAL A 380 6.63 -1.07 21.29
N MET A 381 6.71 0.10 20.63
CA MET A 381 7.86 0.53 19.82
C MET A 381 8.62 1.76 20.37
N GLU A 382 8.25 2.27 21.54
CA GLU A 382 9.08 3.18 22.36
C GLU A 382 9.59 2.42 23.58
#